data_AF-A0A2I2UJ66-F1
#
_entry.id   AF-A0A2I2UJ66-F1
#
_cell.length_a   1.000
_cell.length_b   1.000
_cell.length_c   1.000
_cell.angle_alpha   90.00
_cell.angle_beta   90.00
_cell.angle_gamma   90.00
#
_symmetry.space_group_name_H-M   'P 1'
#
loop_
_entity.id
_entity.type
_entity.pdbx_description
1 polymer ?
#
loop_
_entity_poly.entity_id
_entity_poly.type
_entity_poly.pdbx_seq_one_letter_code
_entity_poly.pdbx_strand_id
1 'polypeptide(L)' 'LKRTPNCNQYKLPGCPRDFSPMCGSNMPTHPKECSLCMKIREDGHDTKIIQSGPC' A
#
# COMPACT_ATOMS: atom_id res chain seq x y z
N LEU A 1 13.51 -7.05 4.25
CA LEU A 1 12.41 -8.03 4.13
C LEU A 1 11.27 -7.34 3.36
N LYS A 2 10.77 -7.89 2.25
CA LYS A 2 9.63 -7.29 1.50
C LYS A 2 8.32 -7.85 2.08
N ARG A 3 7.39 -7.00 2.52
CA ARG A 3 6.10 -7.38 3.11
C ARG A 3 4.98 -7.23 2.08
N THR A 4 4.08 -8.20 1.96
CA THR A 4 2.91 -8.09 1.09
C THR A 4 1.81 -7.29 1.78
N PRO A 5 1.21 -6.28 1.13
CA PRO A 5 0.06 -5.57 1.69
C PRO A 5 -1.18 -6.47 1.71
N ASN A 6 -1.95 -6.44 2.79
CA ASN A 6 -3.16 -7.23 2.90
C ASN A 6 -4.34 -6.44 2.31
N CYS A 7 -4.45 -6.47 0.98
CA CYS A 7 -5.51 -5.77 0.24
C CYS A 7 -6.91 -6.37 0.42
N ASN A 8 -7.02 -7.52 1.08
CA ASN A 8 -8.30 -8.11 1.46
C ASN A 8 -8.91 -7.41 2.67
N GLN A 9 -8.08 -6.84 3.57
CA GLN A 9 -8.56 -6.11 4.75
C GLN A 9 -9.13 -4.72 4.41
N TYR A 10 -8.81 -4.19 3.22
CA TYR A 10 -9.24 -2.87 2.75
C TYR A 10 -10.38 -2.95 1.71
N LYS A 11 -11.26 -3.94 1.82
CA LYS A 11 -12.54 -3.93 1.10
C LYS A 11 -13.48 -2.92 1.78
N LEU A 12 -14.07 -2.04 0.94
CA LEU A 12 -15.09 -1.01 1.19
C LEU A 12 -15.91 -1.09 2.51
N PRO A 13 -16.30 0.08 3.09
CA PRO A 13 -16.64 1.32 2.38
C PRO A 13 -15.55 2.39 2.34
N GLY A 14 -14.36 2.15 2.92
CA GLY A 14 -13.26 3.10 2.80
C GLY A 14 -12.01 2.71 3.57
N CYS A 15 -10.90 3.35 3.22
CA CYS A 15 -9.65 3.25 3.99
C CYS A 15 -9.80 4.00 5.32
N PRO A 16 -9.25 3.49 6.44
CA PRO A 16 -9.13 4.27 7.67
C PRO A 16 -8.33 5.56 7.41
N ARG A 17 -8.62 6.60 8.20
CA ARG A 17 -7.97 7.92 8.08
C ARG A 17 -6.56 7.96 8.65
N ASP A 18 -6.03 6.83 9.11
CA ASP A 18 -4.68 6.73 9.65
C ASP A 18 -3.63 7.05 8.58
N PHE A 19 -2.66 7.87 8.97
CA PHE A 19 -1.51 8.20 8.16
C PHE A 19 -0.39 7.22 8.50
N SER A 20 -0.08 6.33 7.57
CA SER A 20 0.95 5.30 7.75
C SER A 20 1.74 5.18 6.46
N PRO A 21 2.71 6.08 6.22
CA PRO A 21 3.48 6.06 5.00
C PRO A 21 4.30 4.78 4.89
N MET A 22 4.45 4.26 3.69
CA MET A 22 5.22 3.05 3.39
C MET A 22 5.84 3.10 2.01
N CYS A 23 7.04 2.56 1.91
CA CYS A 23 7.80 2.49 0.68
C CYS A 23 7.35 1.29 -0.14
N GLY A 24 6.75 1.54 -1.31
CA GLY A 24 6.34 0.49 -2.24
C GLY A 24 7.53 -0.04 -3.05
N SER A 25 7.39 -1.27 -3.57
CA SER A 25 8.42 -1.90 -4.39
C SER A 25 8.61 -1.23 -5.73
N ASN A 26 7.64 -0.42 -6.14
CA ASN A 26 7.70 0.35 -7.39
C ASN A 26 8.50 1.66 -7.22
N MET A 27 9.08 1.92 -6.04
CA MET A 27 9.72 3.16 -5.58
C MET A 27 8.84 4.33 -5.07
N PRO A 28 7.53 4.48 -5.36
CA PRO A 28 6.77 5.58 -4.76
C PRO A 28 6.41 5.26 -3.31
N THR A 29 6.46 6.32 -2.49
CA THR A 29 5.92 6.32 -1.13
C THR A 29 4.40 6.35 -1.19
N HIS A 30 3.78 5.33 -0.62
CA HIS A 30 2.34 5.28 -0.43
C HIS A 30 2.01 5.84 0.95
N PRO A 31 1.12 6.83 1.07
CA PRO A 31 0.76 7.41 2.37
C PRO A 31 0.00 6.44 3.30
N LYS A 32 -0.44 5.29 2.76
CA LYS A 32 -1.21 4.26 3.47
C LYS A 32 -1.27 2.96 2.67
N GLU A 33 -1.44 1.83 3.37
CA GLU A 33 -1.51 0.48 2.78
C GLU A 33 -2.73 0.33 1.88
N CYS A 34 -3.83 0.97 2.24
CA CYS A 34 -5.03 0.97 1.41
C CYS A 34 -4.84 1.73 0.08
N SER A 35 -4.09 2.84 0.05
CA SER A 35 -3.75 3.54 -1.19
C SER A 35 -2.83 2.70 -2.07
N LEU A 36 -1.90 1.95 -1.45
CA LEU A 36 -1.10 0.94 -2.15
C LEU A 36 -2.00 -0.13 -2.77
N CYS A 37 -2.98 -0.65 -2.02
CA CYS A 37 -3.93 -1.64 -2.53
C CYS A 37 -4.84 -1.13 -3.65
N MET A 38 -5.25 0.15 -3.64
CA MET A 38 -5.95 0.74 -4.76
C MET A 38 -5.04 0.83 -5.99
N LYS A 39 -3.78 1.26 -5.81
CA LYS A 39 -2.78 1.28 -6.87
C LYS A 39 -2.56 -0.10 -7.48
N ILE A 40 -2.44 -1.15 -6.64
CA ILE A 40 -2.28 -2.55 -7.10
C ILE A 40 -3.49 -2.98 -7.94
N ARG A 41 -4.70 -2.55 -7.58
CA ARG A 41 -5.92 -2.84 -8.34
C ARG A 41 -6.02 -2.03 -9.63
N GLU A 42 -5.54 -0.79 -9.64
CA GLU A 42 -5.54 0.10 -10.81
C GLU A 42 -4.46 -0.29 -11.84
N ASP A 43 -3.21 -0.45 -11.39
CA ASP A 43 -2.06 -0.81 -12.23
C ASP A 43 -1.99 -2.33 -12.52
N GLY A 44 -2.71 -3.16 -11.75
CA GLY A 44 -2.63 -4.63 -11.86
C GLY A 44 -1.27 -5.21 -11.41
N HIS A 45 -0.42 -4.40 -10.78
CA HIS A 45 0.94 -4.78 -10.40
C HIS A 45 1.04 -5.09 -8.91
N ASP A 46 1.54 -6.28 -8.55
CA ASP A 46 1.73 -6.71 -7.16
C ASP A 46 2.86 -5.91 -6.49
N THR A 47 2.49 -4.78 -5.90
CA THR A 47 3.43 -3.86 -5.25
C THR A 47 3.63 -4.29 -3.80
N LYS A 48 4.86 -4.64 -3.44
CA LYS A 48 5.23 -5.07 -2.09
C LYS A 48 5.74 -3.90 -1.27
N ILE A 49 5.56 -3.93 0.04
CA ILE A 49 6.12 -2.94 0.96
C ILE A 49 7.59 -3.29 1.20
N ILE A 50 8.51 -2.40 0.85
CA ILE A 50 9.94 -2.54 1.14
C ILE A 50 10.23 -2.10 2.57
N GLN A 51 9.60 -1.01 3.02
CA GLN A 51 9.91 -0.33 4.26
C GLN A 51 8.64 0.33 4.83
N SER A 52 8.54 0.34 6.16
CA SER A 52 7.59 1.18 6.88
C SER A 52 8.14 2.60 6.95
N GLY A 53 7.38 3.59 6.49
CA GLY A 53 7.83 4.97 6.29
C GLY A 53 8.07 5.33 4.81
N PRO A 54 8.30 6.61 4.51
CA PRO A 54 8.65 7.05 3.16
C PRO A 54 9.91 6.37 2.64
N CYS A 55 9.90 5.98 1.35
CA CYS A 55 11.06 6.19 0.49
C CYS A 55 11.26 7.72 0.37
#